data_AF-A0A2I0B862-F1
#
_entry.id   AF-A0A2I0B862-F1
#
_cell.length_a   1.000
_cell.length_b   1.000
_cell.length_c   1.000
_cell.angle_alpha   90.00
_cell.angle_beta   90.00
_cell.angle_gamma   90.00
#
_symmetry.space_group_name_H-M   'P 1'
#
loop_
_entity.id
_entity.type
_entity.pdbx_description
1 polymer ?
#
loop_
_entity_poly.entity_id
_entity_poly.type
_entity_poly.pdbx_seq_one_letter_code
_entity_poly.pdbx_strand_id
1 'polypeptide(L)'
;MMRSLSRCPRLYPDLLRSLLGVSRSQLLPLSLLARMTEAPFSPRERIFKLQQYYQNTHKHTYLKGRYDMITSVAIPLALAASSLFLIGRGVYNMSHGIGKKE
;
A
#
# COMPACT_ATOMS: atom_id res chain seq x y z
N MET A 1 -12.15 -21.40 7.37
CA MET A 1 -13.45 -20.79 7.02
C MET A 1 -13.65 -19.55 7.91
N MET A 2 -12.98 -18.44 7.60
CA MET A 2 -13.10 -17.18 8.36
C MET A 2 -13.83 -16.16 7.48
N ARG A 3 -14.98 -15.72 7.97
CA ARG A 3 -15.91 -14.82 7.30
C ARG A 3 -15.38 -13.38 7.36
N SER A 4 -15.34 -12.76 6.18
CA SER A 4 -15.58 -11.35 5.87
C SER A 4 -15.83 -10.41 7.07
N LEU A 5 -14.82 -9.59 7.41
CA LEU A 5 -14.93 -8.41 8.29
C LEU A 5 -14.51 -7.15 7.50
N SER A 6 -15.14 -6.91 6.35
CA SER A 6 -14.94 -5.67 5.58
C SER A 6 -16.27 -5.11 5.07
N ARG A 7 -17.35 -5.33 5.84
CA ARG A 7 -18.65 -4.71 5.61
C ARG A 7 -18.84 -3.59 6.64
N CYS A 8 -19.16 -2.41 6.13
CA CYS A 8 -19.70 -1.21 6.80
C CYS A 8 -18.73 -0.04 7.11
N PRO A 9 -18.54 0.89 6.16
CA PRO A 9 -18.39 2.32 6.44
C PRO A 9 -19.74 3.04 6.26
N ARG A 10 -20.85 2.40 6.65
CA ARG A 10 -22.22 2.95 6.55
C ARG A 10 -22.93 3.10 7.89
N LEU A 11 -22.28 2.75 9.01
CA LEU A 11 -22.86 2.88 10.34
C LEU A 11 -22.49 4.19 11.06
N TYR A 12 -21.61 5.00 10.48
CA TYR A 12 -21.23 6.30 11.05
C TYR A 12 -22.22 7.44 10.72
N PRO A 13 -22.76 7.59 9.49
CA PRO A 13 -23.63 8.72 9.20
C PRO A 13 -24.99 8.63 9.90
N ASP A 14 -25.50 7.42 10.18
CA ASP A 14 -26.85 7.22 10.72
C ASP A 14 -26.92 7.37 12.24
N LEU A 15 -25.87 6.95 12.97
CA LEU A 15 -25.76 7.16 14.42
C LEU A 15 -25.42 8.61 14.76
N LEU A 16 -24.54 9.26 13.99
CA LEU A 16 -24.19 10.67 14.18
C LEU A 16 -25.41 11.58 13.96
N ARG A 17 -26.32 11.19 13.05
CA ARG A 17 -27.55 11.89 12.74
C ARG A 17 -28.65 11.73 13.80
N SER A 18 -28.56 10.69 14.64
CA SER A 18 -29.48 10.47 15.75
C SER A 18 -29.02 11.16 17.04
N LEU A 19 -27.70 11.32 17.24
CA LEU A 19 -27.13 11.99 18.42
C LEU A 19 -27.06 13.52 18.29
N LEU A 20 -26.85 14.04 17.08
CA LEU A 20 -26.94 15.48 16.81
C LEU A 20 -28.36 15.78 16.33
N GLY A 21 -29.23 16.20 17.25
CA GLY A 21 -30.57 16.74 16.97
C GLY A 21 -30.53 18.00 16.10
N VAL A 22 -30.10 17.85 14.86
CA VAL A 22 -29.86 18.93 13.91
C VAL A 22 -31.19 19.29 13.26
N SER A 23 -31.76 20.37 13.78
CA SER A 23 -32.86 21.10 13.16
C SER A 23 -32.56 21.34 11.69
N ARG A 24 -33.52 20.99 10.81
CA ARG A 24 -33.48 21.03 9.34
C ARG A 24 -33.07 22.39 8.73
N SER A 25 -32.93 23.45 9.53
CA SER A 25 -32.63 24.82 9.11
C SER A 25 -31.14 25.13 8.89
N GLN A 26 -30.22 24.19 9.11
CA GLN A 26 -28.78 24.34 8.75
C GLN A 26 -28.32 23.38 7.65
N LEU A 27 -29.20 22.99 6.74
CA LEU A 27 -28.77 22.37 5.48
C LEU A 27 -28.11 23.45 4.62
N LEU A 28 -26.81 23.66 4.82
CA LEU A 28 -25.97 24.11 3.70
C LEU A 28 -26.34 23.22 2.52
N PRO A 29 -26.77 23.80 1.39
CA PRO A 29 -27.35 23.00 0.33
C PRO A 29 -26.28 22.01 -0.13
N LEU A 30 -26.67 20.75 -0.36
CA LEU A 30 -25.78 19.68 -0.84
C LEU A 30 -24.99 20.12 -2.11
N SER A 31 -25.49 21.14 -2.81
CA SER A 31 -24.84 21.84 -3.92
C SER A 31 -23.57 22.60 -3.55
N LEU A 32 -23.44 23.12 -2.33
CA LEU A 32 -22.25 23.83 -1.85
C LEU A 32 -21.12 22.85 -1.51
N LEU A 33 -21.46 21.69 -0.93
CA LEU A 33 -20.50 20.60 -0.66
C LEU A 33 -19.98 20.00 -1.98
N ALA A 34 -20.87 19.80 -2.97
CA ALA A 34 -20.50 19.34 -4.30
C ALA A 34 -19.62 20.36 -5.07
N ARG A 35 -19.79 21.67 -4.80
CA ARG A 35 -18.93 22.73 -5.36
C ARG A 35 -17.53 22.79 -4.75
N MET A 36 -17.34 22.30 -3.53
CA MET A 36 -16.02 22.23 -2.87
C MET A 36 -15.22 20.97 -3.25
N THR A 37 -15.86 19.96 -3.81
CA THR A 37 -15.21 18.72 -4.23
C THR A 37 -14.97 18.74 -5.73
N GLU A 38 -13.82 19.24 -6.15
CA GLU A 38 -13.34 19.04 -7.52
C GLU A 38 -13.32 17.53 -7.83
N ALA A 39 -13.80 17.16 -9.02
CA ALA A 39 -13.74 15.77 -9.44
C ALA A 39 -12.27 15.38 -9.56
N PRO A 40 -11.87 14.19 -9.08
CA PRO A 40 -10.48 13.75 -9.15
C PRO A 40 -9.99 13.74 -10.60
N PHE A 41 -8.74 14.10 -10.82
CA PHE A 41 -8.10 14.15 -12.15
C PHE A 41 -8.13 12.84 -12.94
N SER A 42 -8.44 11.72 -12.28
CA SER A 42 -8.57 10.42 -12.92
C SER A 42 -9.88 9.71 -12.56
N PRO A 43 -10.50 9.02 -13.53
CA PRO A 43 -11.69 8.21 -13.31
C PRO A 43 -11.47 7.17 -12.20
N ARG A 44 -12.44 7.03 -11.29
CA ARG A 44 -12.38 6.10 -10.15
C ARG A 44 -12.50 4.63 -10.58
N GLU A 45 -13.00 4.37 -11.78
CA GLU A 45 -13.19 3.03 -12.35
C GLU A 45 -11.87 2.25 -12.43
N ARG A 46 -10.76 2.94 -12.72
CA ARG A 46 -9.43 2.30 -12.75
C ARG A 46 -9.03 1.79 -11.36
N ILE A 47 -9.27 2.58 -10.32
CA ILE A 47 -8.94 2.22 -8.93
C ILE A 47 -9.76 1.03 -8.47
N PHE A 48 -11.07 1.01 -8.76
CA PHE A 48 -11.93 -0.12 -8.39
C PHE A 48 -11.49 -1.43 -9.06
N LYS A 49 -11.05 -1.38 -10.33
CA LYS A 49 -10.48 -2.56 -11.01
C LYS A 49 -9.22 -3.08 -10.33
N LEU A 50 -8.27 -2.20 -9.98
CA LEU A 50 -7.06 -2.62 -9.25
C LEU A 50 -7.39 -3.11 -7.83
N GLN A 51 -8.32 -2.46 -7.13
CA GLN A 51 -8.76 -2.88 -5.81
C GLN A 51 -9.36 -4.29 -5.85
N GLN A 52 -10.26 -4.58 -6.79
CA GLN A 52 -10.82 -5.91 -6.96
C GLN A 52 -9.73 -6.95 -7.27
N TYR A 53 -8.78 -6.63 -8.16
CA TYR A 53 -7.66 -7.51 -8.50
C TYR A 53 -6.78 -7.85 -7.29
N TYR A 54 -6.34 -6.84 -6.53
CA TYR A 54 -5.42 -7.02 -5.41
C TYR A 54 -6.10 -7.55 -4.14
N GLN A 55 -7.40 -7.34 -3.97
CA GLN A 55 -8.17 -7.89 -2.85
C GLN A 55 -8.57 -9.35 -3.08
N ASN A 56 -8.78 -9.76 -4.33
CA ASN A 56 -9.08 -11.16 -4.67
C ASN A 56 -7.84 -12.07 -4.67
N THR A 57 -6.63 -11.49 -4.68
CA THR A 57 -5.39 -12.27 -4.73
C THR A 57 -4.96 -12.74 -3.34
N HIS A 58 -4.90 -14.06 -3.14
CA HIS A 58 -4.47 -14.71 -1.91
C HIS A 58 -2.93 -14.88 -1.81
N LYS A 59 -2.19 -13.77 -1.91
CA LYS A 59 -0.72 -13.72 -1.72
C LYS A 59 -0.34 -12.65 -0.70
N HIS A 60 0.86 -12.77 -0.11
CA HIS A 60 1.43 -11.72 0.71
C HIS A 60 1.61 -10.42 -0.08
N THR A 61 1.53 -9.28 0.60
CA THR A 61 1.47 -7.93 0.00
C THR A 61 2.57 -7.67 -1.04
N TYR A 62 3.80 -8.11 -0.77
CA TYR A 62 4.98 -7.91 -1.63
C TYR A 62 5.08 -8.89 -2.81
N LEU A 63 4.10 -9.79 -2.99
CA LEU A 63 4.02 -10.76 -4.10
C LEU A 63 2.71 -10.67 -4.88
N LYS A 64 1.91 -9.63 -4.64
CA LYS A 64 0.59 -9.51 -5.26
C LYS A 64 0.70 -9.15 -6.74
N GLY A 65 1.55 -8.18 -7.09
CA GLY A 65 1.83 -7.80 -8.47
C GLY A 65 2.84 -8.74 -9.14
N ARG A 66 2.72 -8.87 -10.47
CA ARG A 66 3.73 -9.58 -11.27
C ARG A 66 5.08 -8.86 -11.26
N TYR A 67 5.06 -7.53 -11.20
CA TYR A 67 6.26 -6.70 -11.08
C TYR A 67 6.84 -6.73 -9.65
N ASP A 68 6.01 -6.95 -8.64
CA ASP A 68 6.45 -6.99 -7.23
C ASP A 68 7.42 -8.15 -6.96
N MET A 69 7.32 -9.25 -7.73
CA MET A 69 8.28 -10.35 -7.63
C MET A 69 9.69 -9.93 -8.08
N ILE A 70 9.79 -9.12 -9.13
CA ILE A 70 11.09 -8.62 -9.62
C ILE A 70 11.68 -7.64 -8.61
N THR A 71 10.87 -6.70 -8.13
CA THR A 71 11.33 -5.61 -7.26
C THR A 71 11.56 -6.04 -5.81
N SER A 72 10.81 -7.01 -5.30
CA SER A 72 10.88 -7.43 -3.89
C SER A 72 11.71 -8.70 -3.69
N VAL A 73 11.88 -9.53 -4.73
CA VAL A 73 12.64 -10.78 -4.62
C VAL A 73 13.90 -10.73 -5.46
N ALA A 74 13.79 -10.58 -6.78
CA ALA A 74 14.96 -10.75 -7.66
C ALA A 74 16.06 -9.70 -7.42
N ILE A 75 15.71 -8.41 -7.46
CA ILE A 75 16.67 -7.31 -7.30
C ILE A 75 17.28 -7.32 -5.88
N PRO A 76 16.49 -7.35 -4.80
CA PRO A 76 17.06 -7.31 -3.45
C PRO A 76 17.89 -8.56 -3.14
N LEU A 77 17.50 -9.74 -3.62
CA LEU A 77 18.24 -10.98 -3.37
C LEU A 77 19.60 -10.97 -4.09
N ALA A 78 19.64 -10.56 -5.36
CA ALA A 78 20.89 -10.45 -6.11
C ALA A 78 21.83 -9.41 -5.49
N LEU A 79 21.28 -8.26 -5.09
CA LEU A 79 22.04 -7.20 -4.42
C LEU A 79 22.54 -7.63 -3.03
N ALA A 80 21.73 -8.35 -2.25
CA ALA A 80 22.13 -8.88 -0.96
C ALA A 80 23.23 -9.93 -1.11
N ALA A 81 23.07 -10.87 -2.04
CA ALA A 81 24.06 -11.92 -2.30
C ALA A 81 25.41 -11.35 -2.73
N SER A 82 25.40 -10.42 -3.70
CA SER A 82 26.63 -9.75 -4.17
C SER A 82 27.28 -8.94 -3.05
N SER A 83 26.49 -8.20 -2.26
CA SER A 83 27.00 -7.41 -1.14
C SER A 83 27.64 -8.30 -0.06
N LEU A 84 26.97 -9.38 0.34
CA LEU A 84 27.49 -10.35 1.30
C LEU A 84 28.77 -11.03 0.79
N PHE A 85 28.83 -11.35 -0.50
CA PHE A 85 30.04 -11.92 -1.10
C PHE A 85 31.23 -10.96 -1.02
N LEU A 86 31.04 -9.68 -1.37
CA LEU A 86 32.09 -8.67 -1.30
C LEU A 86 32.52 -8.39 0.14
N ILE A 87 31.57 -8.34 1.09
CA ILE A 87 31.86 -8.20 2.52
C ILE A 87 32.69 -9.39 3.01
N GLY A 88 32.28 -10.61 2.70
CA GLY A 88 32.98 -11.83 3.09
C GLY A 88 34.41 -11.87 2.55
N ARG A 89 34.59 -11.54 1.26
CA ARG A 89 35.93 -11.43 0.64
C ARG A 89 36.77 -10.32 1.28
N GLY A 90 36.17 -9.18 1.58
CA GLY A 90 36.83 -8.08 2.27
C GLY A 90 37.34 -8.49 3.65
N VAL A 91 36.47 -9.06 4.49
CA VAL A 91 36.82 -9.54 5.83
C VAL A 91 37.87 -10.66 5.78
N TYR A 92 37.75 -11.58 4.82
CA TYR A 92 38.75 -12.63 4.62
C TYR A 92 40.12 -12.05 4.27
N ASN A 93 40.20 -11.12 3.31
CA ASN A 93 41.46 -10.50 2.91
C ASN A 93 42.08 -9.70 4.07
N MET A 94 41.26 -8.94 4.81
CA MET A 94 41.70 -8.18 5.99
C MET A 94 42.24 -9.08 7.10
N SER A 95 41.54 -10.19 7.40
CA SER A 95 41.93 -11.14 8.47
C SER A 95 43.18 -11.93 8.14
N HIS A 96 43.45 -12.21 6.87
CA HIS A 96 44.64 -12.95 6.42
C HIS A 96 45.80 -12.03 5.99
N GLY A 97 45.64 -10.70 6.08
CA GLY A 97 46.67 -9.74 5.68
C GLY A 97 46.97 -9.72 4.18
N ILE A 98 46.04 -10.20 3.35
CA ILE A 98 46.18 -10.33 1.88
C ILE A 98 45.68 -9.05 1.20
N GLY A 99 46.35 -8.64 0.11
CA GLY A 99 45.90 -7.52 -0.72
C GLY A 99 46.44 -6.15 -0.29
N LYS A 100 47.59 -6.12 0.39
CA LYS A 100 48.35 -4.87 0.56
C LYS A 100 48.85 -4.43 -0.82
N LYS A 101 48.66 -3.15 -1.13
CA LYS A 101 49.28 -2.52 -2.30
C LYS A 101 50.74 -2.20 -1.93
N GLU A 102 51.63 -2.37 -2.90
CA GLU A 102 53.03 -1.91 -2.80
C GLU A 102 53.13 -0.45 -2.33
#